data_AF-A0A3S5HU91-F1
#
_entry.id   AF-A0A3S5HU91-F1
#
_cell.length_a   1.000
_cell.length_b   1.000
_cell.length_c   1.000
_cell.angle_alpha   90.00
_cell.angle_beta   90.00
_cell.angle_gamma   90.00
#
_symmetry.space_group_name_H-M   'P 1'
#
loop_
_entity.id
_entity.type
_entity.pdbx_description
1 polymer ?
#
loop_
_entity_poly.entity_id
_entity_poly.type
_entity_poly.pdbx_seq_one_letter_code
_entity_poly.pdbx_strand_id
1 'polypeptide(L)'
;DRNTFHRFDKFNAKYNPIGESRLREVFLKTDNYIKGKYFASIIKEVASDLEESKYQNAELRLSIYGKSKDEWDRLAEWAIESNVYSDNVRWLIQTPRLFDIFKLNKVLSNFQQVIDNIFLPLFEVTARPSSHPNLHKFLQYVIGFDSVDDESKPEKNPLFDKDTPKPEDWSDEENPNYAYYMYYMYANLTVL
;
A
#
# COMPACT_ATOMS: atom_id res chain seq x y z
N ASP A 1 -16.98 15.18 -10.00
CA ASP A 1 -17.38 15.10 -8.59
C ASP A 1 -16.16 15.29 -7.70
N ARG A 2 -16.00 16.50 -7.13
CA ARG A 2 -14.71 17.04 -6.61
C ARG A 2 -14.25 16.44 -5.28
N ASN A 3 -15.08 15.63 -4.61
CA ASN A 3 -14.80 15.14 -3.25
C ASN A 3 -14.38 13.65 -3.20
N THR A 4 -14.16 12.99 -4.34
CA THR A 4 -13.75 11.58 -4.36
C THR A 4 -12.29 11.38 -3.94
N PHE A 5 -11.42 12.35 -4.19
CA PHE A 5 -9.99 12.24 -3.92
C PHE A 5 -9.60 12.49 -2.45
N HIS A 6 -10.50 13.07 -1.64
CA HIS A 6 -10.23 13.40 -0.24
C HIS A 6 -10.69 12.31 0.75
N ARG A 7 -11.37 11.27 0.28
CA ARG A 7 -12.15 10.33 1.11
C ARG A 7 -11.96 8.90 0.59
N PHE A 8 -11.02 8.15 1.17
CA PHE A 8 -10.73 6.76 0.76
C PHE A 8 -11.93 5.81 0.99
N ASP A 9 -12.75 6.09 2.01
CA ASP A 9 -14.03 5.42 2.26
C ASP A 9 -15.04 5.64 1.12
N LYS A 10 -15.15 6.87 0.59
CA LYS A 10 -15.98 7.18 -0.58
C LYS A 10 -15.41 6.63 -1.88
N PHE A 11 -14.09 6.54 -2.02
CA PHE A 11 -13.45 5.82 -3.11
C PHE A 11 -13.84 4.33 -3.07
N ASN A 12 -13.74 3.68 -1.90
CA ASN A 12 -14.16 2.30 -1.70
C ASN A 12 -15.65 2.08 -2.01
N ALA A 13 -16.51 3.05 -1.69
CA ALA A 13 -17.95 3.01 -1.99
C ALA A 13 -18.29 3.28 -3.47
N LYS A 14 -17.53 4.14 -4.15
CA LYS A 14 -17.79 4.53 -5.56
C LYS A 14 -17.46 3.44 -6.58
N TYR A 15 -16.47 2.60 -6.28
CA TYR A 15 -16.15 1.37 -7.05
C TYR A 15 -16.89 0.14 -6.51
N ASN A 16 -17.94 0.36 -5.71
CA ASN A 16 -18.90 -0.65 -5.32
C ASN A 16 -20.27 -0.31 -5.95
N PRO A 17 -20.39 -0.26 -7.30
CA PRO A 17 -21.52 0.34 -8.00
C PRO A 17 -22.88 -0.30 -7.71
N ILE A 18 -22.91 -1.46 -7.04
CA ILE A 18 -24.12 -2.23 -6.70
C ILE A 18 -24.13 -2.64 -5.20
N GLY A 19 -23.13 -2.23 -4.41
CA GLY A 19 -22.93 -2.73 -3.04
C GLY A 19 -22.30 -4.13 -2.96
N GLU A 20 -21.99 -4.75 -4.10
CA GLU A 20 -21.33 -6.05 -4.20
C GLU A 20 -19.80 -5.94 -4.27
N SER A 21 -19.15 -6.14 -3.12
CA SER A 21 -17.68 -6.13 -2.96
C SER A 21 -16.94 -7.11 -3.88
N ARG A 22 -17.64 -8.13 -4.37
CA ARG A 22 -17.08 -9.21 -5.21
C ARG A 22 -16.59 -8.71 -6.56
N LEU A 23 -17.28 -7.76 -7.21
CA LEU A 23 -16.84 -7.24 -8.50
C LEU A 23 -15.53 -6.46 -8.37
N ARG A 24 -15.42 -5.64 -7.32
CA ARG A 24 -14.18 -4.94 -7.01
C ARG A 24 -13.04 -5.92 -6.75
N GLU A 25 -13.32 -6.98 -5.97
CA GLU A 25 -12.33 -8.01 -5.70
C GLU A 25 -11.85 -8.72 -6.97
N VAL A 26 -12.76 -9.03 -7.89
CA VAL A 26 -12.42 -9.73 -9.15
C VAL A 26 -11.66 -8.83 -10.13
N PHE A 27 -12.08 -7.57 -10.31
CA PHE A 27 -11.57 -6.69 -11.37
C PHE A 27 -10.50 -5.70 -10.93
N LEU A 28 -10.46 -5.32 -9.65
CA LEU A 28 -9.68 -4.17 -9.16
C LEU A 28 -8.75 -4.52 -7.99
N LYS A 29 -8.47 -5.81 -7.77
CA LYS A 29 -7.44 -6.27 -6.83
C LYS A 29 -6.36 -7.06 -7.55
N THR A 30 -5.12 -6.89 -7.10
CA THR A 30 -3.95 -7.68 -7.52
C THR A 30 -4.01 -9.09 -6.94
N ASP A 31 -4.47 -9.22 -5.70
CA ASP A 31 -4.61 -10.48 -4.99
C ASP A 31 -6.08 -10.92 -4.92
N ASN A 32 -6.42 -11.93 -5.71
CA ASN A 32 -7.73 -12.58 -5.78
C ASN A 32 -7.61 -14.00 -6.39
N TYR A 33 -8.73 -14.73 -6.49
CA TYR A 33 -8.76 -16.12 -7.00
C TYR A 33 -8.12 -16.31 -8.39
N ILE A 34 -8.18 -15.30 -9.26
CA ILE A 34 -7.60 -15.33 -10.62
C ILE A 34 -6.27 -14.56 -10.70
N LYS A 35 -5.61 -14.37 -9.56
CA LYS A 35 -4.31 -13.69 -9.43
C LYS A 35 -4.28 -12.31 -10.11
N GLY A 36 -5.33 -11.52 -9.97
CA GLY A 36 -5.38 -10.14 -10.46
C GLY A 36 -5.32 -9.99 -11.99
N LYS A 37 -5.62 -11.07 -12.75
CA LYS A 37 -5.56 -11.08 -14.22
C LYS A 37 -6.33 -9.93 -14.86
N TYR A 38 -7.56 -9.68 -14.43
CA TYR A 38 -8.37 -8.60 -15.02
C TYR A 38 -7.83 -7.22 -14.67
N PHE A 39 -7.35 -7.04 -13.44
CA PHE A 39 -6.75 -5.77 -13.05
C PHE A 39 -5.51 -5.47 -13.90
N ALA A 40 -4.64 -6.47 -14.10
CA ALA A 40 -3.50 -6.34 -14.99
C ALA A 40 -3.89 -6.03 -16.44
N SER A 41 -4.94 -6.66 -16.98
CA SER A 41 -5.45 -6.32 -18.31
C SER A 41 -5.88 -4.86 -18.42
N ILE A 42 -6.60 -4.34 -17.43
CA ILE A 42 -7.01 -2.92 -17.41
C ILE A 42 -5.78 -2.01 -17.38
N ILE A 43 -4.78 -2.31 -16.53
CA ILE A 43 -3.56 -1.50 -16.44
C ILE A 43 -2.79 -1.49 -17.76
N LYS A 44 -2.75 -2.61 -18.50
CA LYS A 44 -2.09 -2.67 -19.80
C LYS A 44 -2.76 -1.81 -20.86
N GLU A 45 -4.09 -1.81 -20.92
CA GLU A 45 -4.83 -0.93 -21.84
C GLU A 45 -4.52 0.54 -21.50
N VAL A 46 -4.56 0.92 -20.21
CA VAL A 46 -4.22 2.28 -19.77
C VAL A 46 -2.76 2.63 -20.08
N ALA A 47 -1.83 1.70 -19.89
CA ALA A 47 -0.42 1.90 -20.23
C ALA A 47 -0.23 2.11 -21.74
N SER A 48 -0.92 1.33 -22.57
CA SER A 48 -0.90 1.50 -24.03
C SER A 48 -1.38 2.89 -24.46
N ASP A 49 -2.49 3.36 -23.90
CA ASP A 49 -3.03 4.70 -24.19
C ASP A 49 -2.05 5.82 -23.78
N LEU A 50 -1.37 5.64 -22.64
CA LEU A 50 -0.35 6.59 -22.14
C LEU A 50 0.90 6.60 -23.02
N GLU A 51 1.33 5.44 -23.53
CA GLU A 51 2.48 5.30 -24.43
C GLU A 51 2.21 5.92 -25.81
N GLU A 52 0.98 5.83 -26.31
CA GLU A 52 0.56 6.55 -27.53
C GLU A 52 0.65 8.07 -27.36
N SER A 53 0.43 8.55 -26.13
CA SER A 53 0.48 9.96 -25.76
C SER A 53 1.85 10.36 -25.21
N LYS A 54 2.84 10.60 -26.09
CA LYS A 54 4.26 10.90 -25.78
C LYS A 54 4.55 11.77 -24.54
N TYR A 55 3.71 12.75 -24.21
CA TYR A 55 3.94 13.71 -23.12
C TYR A 55 3.10 13.45 -21.86
N GLN A 56 2.34 12.35 -21.84
CA GLN A 56 1.54 11.96 -20.69
C GLN A 56 2.28 10.90 -19.90
N ASN A 57 2.35 11.11 -18.58
CA ASN A 57 2.95 10.18 -17.64
C ASN A 57 2.02 10.04 -16.44
N ALA A 58 2.10 8.89 -15.77
CA ALA A 58 1.28 8.61 -14.60
C ALA A 58 2.09 8.01 -13.46
N GLU A 59 1.82 8.51 -12.25
CA GLU A 59 2.28 7.91 -11.00
C GLU A 59 1.09 7.20 -10.35
N LEU A 60 1.00 5.89 -10.61
CA LEU A 60 -0.10 5.06 -10.14
C LEU A 60 0.21 4.52 -8.74
N ARG A 61 -0.84 4.29 -7.94
CA ARG A 61 -0.72 3.83 -6.56
C ARG A 61 -1.13 2.36 -6.42
N LEU A 62 -0.29 1.57 -5.77
CA LEU A 62 -0.58 0.18 -5.38
C LEU A 62 -0.52 0.06 -3.85
N SER A 63 -1.44 -0.71 -3.27
CA SER A 63 -1.54 -0.85 -1.82
C SER A 63 -0.65 -1.96 -1.28
N ILE A 64 0.10 -1.64 -0.23
CA ILE A 64 0.62 -2.59 0.75
C ILE A 64 -0.01 -2.22 2.09
N TYR A 65 -0.65 -3.16 2.76
CA TYR A 65 -1.42 -2.91 3.97
C TYR A 65 -0.60 -3.11 5.24
N GLY A 66 0.49 -3.87 5.18
CA GLY A 66 1.30 -4.21 6.36
C GLY A 66 0.62 -5.23 7.28
N LYS A 67 -0.33 -6.02 6.75
CA LYS A 67 -1.00 -7.12 7.45
C LYS A 67 -0.08 -8.35 7.53
N SER A 68 0.74 -8.58 6.52
CA SER A 68 1.65 -9.72 6.45
C SER A 68 2.89 -9.42 5.60
N LYS A 69 4.01 -10.08 5.90
CA LYS A 69 5.30 -9.92 5.20
C LYS A 69 5.25 -10.36 3.73
N ASP A 70 4.39 -11.32 3.42
CA ASP A 70 4.23 -11.91 2.08
C ASP A 70 3.47 -11.00 1.10
N GLU A 71 2.94 -9.86 1.54
CA GLU A 71 2.22 -8.91 0.67
C GLU A 71 3.13 -8.36 -0.43
N TRP A 72 4.39 -8.06 -0.10
CA TRP A 72 5.37 -7.58 -1.08
C TRP A 72 5.67 -8.60 -2.16
N ASP A 73 5.90 -9.85 -1.76
CA ASP A 73 6.20 -10.93 -2.70
C ASP A 73 5.02 -11.22 -3.62
N ARG A 74 3.80 -11.26 -3.09
CA ARG A 74 2.58 -11.43 -3.89
C ARG A 74 2.37 -10.29 -4.87
N LEU A 75 2.58 -9.04 -4.43
CA LEU A 75 2.44 -7.88 -5.30
C LEU A 75 3.48 -7.88 -6.42
N ALA A 76 4.73 -8.21 -6.08
CA ALA A 76 5.81 -8.28 -7.04
C ALA A 76 5.64 -9.43 -8.04
N GLU A 77 5.21 -10.61 -7.58
CA GLU A 77 4.85 -11.74 -8.44
C GLU A 77 3.76 -11.31 -9.44
N TRP A 78 2.66 -10.70 -8.95
CA TRP A 78 1.61 -10.18 -9.82
C TRP A 78 2.15 -9.20 -10.87
N ALA A 79 2.98 -8.24 -10.47
CA ALA A 79 3.50 -7.22 -11.39
C ALA A 79 4.40 -7.81 -12.49
N ILE A 80 5.29 -8.74 -12.11
CA ILE A 80 6.25 -9.36 -13.02
C ILE A 80 5.58 -10.40 -13.93
N GLU A 81 4.78 -11.31 -13.37
CA GLU A 81 4.08 -12.33 -14.17
C GLU A 81 3.07 -11.70 -15.13
N SER A 82 2.40 -10.63 -14.69
CA SER A 82 1.46 -9.92 -15.53
C SER A 82 2.14 -8.99 -16.53
N ASN A 83 3.44 -8.68 -16.40
CA ASN A 83 4.15 -7.72 -17.24
C ASN A 83 3.42 -6.36 -17.36
N VAL A 84 3.11 -5.72 -16.23
CA VAL A 84 2.44 -4.40 -16.16
C VAL A 84 3.43 -3.23 -16.22
N TYR A 85 4.51 -3.40 -16.98
CA TYR A 85 5.54 -2.39 -17.19
C TYR A 85 5.12 -1.37 -18.26
N SER A 86 5.55 -0.11 -18.08
CA SER A 86 5.47 0.94 -19.09
C SER A 86 6.53 2.01 -18.83
N ASP A 87 7.04 2.64 -19.90
CA ASP A 87 7.98 3.75 -19.80
C ASP A 87 7.33 4.99 -19.18
N ASN A 88 6.02 5.18 -19.41
CA ASN A 88 5.24 6.35 -18.99
C ASN A 88 4.62 6.20 -17.59
N VAL A 89 4.74 5.03 -16.97
CA VAL A 89 4.13 4.71 -15.67
C VAL A 89 5.18 4.41 -14.62
N ARG A 90 5.01 5.01 -13.44
CA ARG A 90 5.76 4.68 -12.22
C ARG A 90 4.82 4.39 -11.07
N TRP A 91 5.30 3.61 -10.11
CA TRP A 91 4.47 3.12 -9.00
C TRP A 91 4.83 3.80 -7.68
N LEU A 92 3.80 4.28 -6.98
CA LEU A 92 3.85 4.69 -5.59
C LEU A 92 3.21 3.59 -4.75
N ILE A 93 3.82 3.26 -3.62
CA ILE A 93 3.29 2.27 -2.69
C ILE A 93 2.49 2.99 -1.62
N GLN A 94 1.16 2.86 -1.72
CA GLN A 94 0.26 3.44 -0.74
C GLN A 94 0.10 2.51 0.46
N THR A 95 0.27 3.05 1.66
CA THR A 95 0.13 2.35 2.94
C THR A 95 -1.07 2.93 3.70
N PRO A 96 -2.22 2.24 3.73
CA PRO A 96 -3.37 2.69 4.50
C PRO A 96 -3.14 2.59 6.01
N ARG A 97 -3.46 3.65 6.77
CA ARG A 97 -3.30 3.70 8.24
C ARG A 97 -4.46 2.99 8.95
N LEU A 98 -4.49 1.66 8.89
CA LEU A 98 -5.63 0.83 9.35
C LEU A 98 -5.28 -0.12 10.52
N PHE A 99 -4.33 0.26 11.38
CA PHE A 99 -3.88 -0.59 12.49
C PHE A 99 -5.01 -0.97 13.45
N ASP A 100 -5.90 -0.03 13.77
CA ASP A 100 -7.10 -0.24 14.58
C ASP A 100 -7.95 -1.40 14.05
N ILE A 101 -8.18 -1.46 12.73
CA ILE A 101 -8.92 -2.55 12.08
C ILE A 101 -8.18 -3.89 12.24
N PHE A 102 -6.85 -3.90 12.08
CA PHE A 102 -6.07 -5.13 12.24
C PHE A 102 -6.05 -5.61 13.68
N LYS A 103 -5.99 -4.69 14.63
CA LYS A 103 -6.02 -4.96 16.06
C LYS A 103 -7.36 -5.52 16.51
N LEU A 104 -8.47 -4.89 16.10
CA LEU A 104 -9.83 -5.36 16.39
C LEU A 104 -10.10 -6.76 15.83
N ASN A 105 -9.59 -7.04 14.63
CA ASN A 105 -9.69 -8.36 14.01
C ASN A 105 -8.65 -9.37 14.52
N LYS A 106 -7.83 -9.00 15.51
CA LYS A 106 -6.77 -9.83 16.12
C LYS A 106 -5.77 -10.39 15.10
N VAL A 107 -5.57 -9.65 14.01
CA VAL A 107 -4.58 -9.99 12.98
C VAL A 107 -3.18 -9.59 13.46
N LEU A 108 -3.07 -8.41 14.06
CA LEU A 108 -1.82 -7.87 14.57
C LEU A 108 -1.96 -7.57 16.07
N SER A 109 -0.84 -7.72 16.79
CA SER A 109 -0.78 -7.55 18.24
C SER A 109 -0.27 -6.17 18.66
N ASN A 110 0.69 -5.62 17.93
CA ASN A 110 1.27 -4.31 18.20
C ASN A 110 1.64 -3.61 16.89
N PHE A 111 1.96 -2.31 16.97
CA PHE A 111 2.28 -1.51 15.79
C PHE A 111 3.59 -1.93 15.12
N GLN A 112 4.56 -2.46 15.89
CA GLN A 112 5.84 -2.96 15.35
C GLN A 112 5.61 -3.99 14.23
N GLN A 113 4.60 -4.84 14.34
CA GLN A 113 4.29 -5.81 13.30
C GLN A 113 3.90 -5.16 11.96
N VAL A 114 3.21 -4.02 11.97
CA VAL A 114 2.92 -3.26 10.74
C VAL A 114 4.21 -2.79 10.09
N ILE A 115 5.10 -2.19 10.89
CA ILE A 115 6.40 -1.69 10.43
C ILE A 115 7.26 -2.85 9.88
N ASP A 116 7.32 -3.97 10.60
CA ASP A 116 8.05 -5.17 10.16
C ASP A 116 7.50 -5.71 8.84
N ASN A 117 6.17 -5.78 8.69
CA ASN A 117 5.54 -6.29 7.48
C ASN A 117 5.80 -5.42 6.26
N ILE A 118 5.97 -4.10 6.46
CA ILE A 118 6.26 -3.16 5.38
C ILE A 118 7.75 -3.14 5.06
N PHE A 119 8.62 -3.00 6.06
CA PHE A 119 10.03 -2.67 5.83
C PHE A 119 10.98 -3.85 5.86
N LEU A 120 10.69 -4.91 6.62
CA LEU A 120 11.62 -6.04 6.71
C LEU A 120 11.87 -6.71 5.36
N PRO A 121 10.84 -7.01 4.52
CA PRO A 121 11.08 -7.57 3.18
C PRO A 121 11.93 -6.66 2.29
N LEU A 122 11.80 -5.33 2.47
CA LEU A 122 12.59 -4.34 1.75
C LEU A 122 14.06 -4.35 2.17
N PHE A 123 14.33 -4.41 3.48
CA PHE A 123 15.70 -4.55 3.98
C PHE A 123 16.33 -5.87 3.54
N GLU A 124 15.56 -6.97 3.57
CA GLU A 124 16.03 -8.29 3.15
C GLU A 124 16.42 -8.31 1.66
N VAL A 125 15.59 -7.73 0.78
CA VAL A 125 15.87 -7.68 -0.66
C VAL A 125 16.99 -6.69 -1.01
N THR A 126 17.10 -5.57 -0.27
CA THR A 126 18.21 -4.62 -0.44
C THR A 126 19.54 -5.25 -0.04
N ALA A 127 19.59 -5.97 1.09
CA ALA A 127 20.79 -6.65 1.55
C ALA A 127 21.18 -7.85 0.67
N ARG A 128 20.19 -8.57 0.12
CA ARG A 128 20.41 -9.73 -0.75
C ARG A 128 19.33 -9.81 -1.84
N PRO A 129 19.58 -9.29 -3.06
CA PRO A 129 18.58 -9.30 -4.14
C PRO A 129 18.04 -10.70 -4.52
N SER A 130 18.80 -11.77 -4.22
CA SER A 130 18.38 -13.14 -4.49
C SER A 130 17.36 -13.71 -3.49
N SER A 131 17.10 -13.05 -2.35
CA SER A 131 16.06 -13.50 -1.41
C SER A 131 14.66 -13.27 -1.98
N HIS A 132 14.43 -12.12 -2.63
CA HIS A 132 13.16 -11.76 -3.27
C HIS A 132 13.40 -11.27 -4.71
N PRO A 133 13.68 -12.17 -5.67
CA PRO A 133 14.11 -11.78 -7.02
C PRO A 133 13.05 -11.01 -7.81
N ASN A 134 11.76 -11.34 -7.65
CA ASN A 134 10.67 -10.60 -8.29
C ASN A 134 10.48 -9.23 -7.65
N LEU A 135 10.57 -9.16 -6.31
CA LEU A 135 10.51 -7.89 -5.57
C LEU A 135 11.63 -6.95 -5.99
N HIS A 136 12.86 -7.44 -6.08
CA HIS A 136 14.00 -6.63 -6.52
C HIS A 136 13.75 -5.98 -7.89
N LYS A 137 13.23 -6.75 -8.85
CA LYS A 137 12.87 -6.23 -10.19
C LYS A 137 11.73 -5.23 -10.12
N PHE A 138 10.69 -5.54 -9.35
CA PHE A 138 9.54 -4.66 -9.21
C PHE A 138 9.92 -3.31 -8.59
N LEU A 139 10.79 -3.30 -7.58
CA LEU A 139 11.26 -2.10 -6.91
C LEU A 139 12.02 -1.13 -7.83
N GLN A 140 12.55 -1.58 -8.97
CA GLN A 140 13.15 -0.68 -9.97
C GLN A 140 12.15 0.32 -10.58
N TYR A 141 10.85 0.03 -10.46
CA TYR A 141 9.76 0.86 -10.99
C TYR A 141 8.95 1.56 -9.91
N VAL A 142 9.28 1.29 -8.64
CA VAL A 142 8.68 1.94 -7.48
C VAL A 142 9.48 3.20 -7.17
N ILE A 143 8.80 4.33 -7.05
CA ILE A 143 9.43 5.65 -6.90
C ILE A 143 9.17 6.31 -5.54
N GLY A 144 8.28 5.75 -4.72
CA GLY A 144 8.01 6.33 -3.41
C GLY A 144 6.89 5.62 -2.65
N PHE A 145 6.68 6.13 -1.43
CA PHE A 145 5.65 5.69 -0.52
C PHE A 145 4.64 6.81 -0.31
N ASP A 146 3.38 6.43 -0.14
CA ASP A 146 2.27 7.35 0.14
C ASP A 146 1.48 6.80 1.34
N SER A 147 1.22 7.61 2.35
CA SER A 147 0.43 7.17 3.51
C SER A 147 -0.97 7.75 3.42
N VAL A 148 -1.99 6.89 3.52
CA VAL A 148 -3.39 7.29 3.24
C VAL A 148 -4.35 6.89 4.36
N ASP A 149 -5.26 7.78 4.72
CA ASP A 149 -6.52 7.50 5.44
C ASP A 149 -7.47 8.71 5.27
N ASP A 150 -8.64 8.70 5.91
CA ASP A 150 -9.53 9.84 6.03
C ASP A 150 -8.97 10.90 6.99
N GLU A 151 -8.32 11.91 6.44
CA GLU A 151 -7.74 13.05 7.18
C GLU A 151 -8.76 13.90 7.94
N SER A 152 -10.07 13.67 7.76
CA SER A 152 -11.11 14.37 8.51
C SER A 152 -11.43 13.69 9.86
N LYS A 153 -10.96 12.46 10.09
CA LYS A 153 -11.16 11.77 11.36
C LYS A 153 -10.37 12.47 12.46
N PRO A 154 -11.02 12.88 13.56
CA PRO A 154 -10.30 13.47 14.67
C PRO A 154 -9.41 12.42 15.33
N GLU A 155 -8.14 12.78 15.52
CA GLU A 155 -7.21 11.97 16.29
C GLU A 155 -7.44 12.19 17.79
N LYS A 156 -7.62 11.11 18.55
CA LYS A 156 -7.93 11.19 19.98
C LYS A 156 -6.75 11.68 20.80
N ASN A 157 -5.53 11.35 20.41
CA ASN A 157 -4.30 11.84 21.04
C ASN A 157 -3.37 12.49 19.99
N PRO A 158 -3.46 13.81 19.78
CA PRO A 158 -2.64 14.50 18.78
C PRO A 158 -1.18 14.69 19.20
N LEU A 159 -0.83 14.38 20.46
CA LEU A 159 0.51 14.59 20.98
C LEU A 159 1.38 13.37 20.69
N PHE A 160 2.38 13.57 19.84
CA PHE A 160 3.52 12.66 19.70
C PHE A 160 4.68 13.27 20.47
N ASP A 161 4.96 12.72 21.65
CA ASP A 161 5.96 13.20 22.59
C ASP A 161 6.89 12.09 23.07
N LYS A 162 7.76 12.42 24.02
CA LYS A 162 8.75 11.48 24.56
C LYS A 162 8.12 10.32 25.35
N ASP A 163 6.94 10.52 25.90
CA ASP A 163 6.24 9.53 26.72
C ASP A 163 5.37 8.61 25.86
N THR A 164 5.26 8.91 24.56
CA THR A 164 4.55 8.07 23.61
C THR A 164 5.25 6.71 23.48
N PRO A 165 4.51 5.58 23.63
CA PRO A 165 5.11 4.26 23.63
C PRO A 165 5.75 3.91 22.28
N LYS A 166 6.79 3.09 22.31
CA LYS A 166 7.45 2.57 21.11
C LYS A 166 6.53 1.61 20.34
N PRO A 167 6.81 1.30 19.06
CA PRO A 167 5.94 0.45 18.25
C PRO A 167 5.75 -0.95 18.83
N GLU A 168 6.78 -1.47 19.50
CA GLU A 168 6.79 -2.76 20.19
C GLU A 168 5.79 -2.80 21.36
N ASP A 169 5.62 -1.66 22.04
CA ASP A 169 4.76 -1.48 23.21
C ASP A 169 3.38 -0.90 22.84
N TRP A 170 3.21 -0.37 21.62
CA TRP A 170 1.91 0.14 21.16
C TRP A 170 0.96 -1.02 20.89
N SER A 171 0.14 -1.36 21.89
CA SER A 171 -0.85 -2.42 21.83
C SER A 171 -2.29 -1.94 22.06
N ASP A 172 -2.53 -0.64 21.98
CA ASP A 172 -3.88 -0.06 22.12
C ASP A 172 -4.80 -0.51 20.97
N GLU A 173 -6.12 -0.52 21.22
CA GLU A 173 -7.14 -0.75 20.19
C GLU A 173 -7.28 0.44 19.24
N GLU A 174 -6.86 1.62 19.70
CA GLU A 174 -6.88 2.85 18.90
C GLU A 174 -5.70 2.95 17.94
N ASN A 175 -5.96 3.63 16.81
CA ASN A 175 -4.95 3.90 15.81
C ASN A 175 -3.92 4.91 16.35
N PRO A 176 -2.60 4.71 16.12
CA PRO A 176 -1.62 5.76 16.37
C PRO A 176 -1.96 7.04 15.59
N ASN A 177 -1.55 8.19 16.13
CA ASN A 177 -1.72 9.46 15.44
C ASN A 177 -0.85 9.55 14.17
N TYR A 178 -1.19 10.48 13.28
CA TYR A 178 -0.52 10.68 12.01
C TYR A 178 0.99 10.91 12.17
N ALA A 179 1.38 11.73 13.14
CA ALA A 179 2.78 12.04 13.40
C ALA A 179 3.58 10.78 13.74
N TYR A 180 2.99 9.86 14.51
CA TYR A 180 3.57 8.57 14.85
C TYR A 180 3.82 7.71 13.61
N TYR A 181 2.79 7.54 12.77
CA TYR A 181 2.93 6.83 11.49
C TYR A 181 4.04 7.45 10.64
N MET A 182 4.03 8.77 10.47
CA MET A 182 4.99 9.46 9.60
C MET A 182 6.41 9.33 10.13
N TYR A 183 6.60 9.45 11.44
CA TYR A 183 7.91 9.31 12.07
C TYR A 183 8.52 7.94 11.80
N TYR A 184 7.80 6.85 12.10
CA TYR A 184 8.35 5.50 11.91
C TYR A 184 8.46 5.11 10.44
N MET A 185 7.54 5.56 9.58
CA MET A 185 7.68 5.37 8.13
C MET A 185 8.93 6.08 7.61
N TYR A 186 9.12 7.35 7.97
CA TYR A 186 10.29 8.14 7.55
C TYR A 186 11.60 7.58 8.09
N ALA A 187 11.65 7.22 9.38
CA ALA A 187 12.85 6.66 10.01
C ALA A 187 13.31 5.38 9.32
N ASN A 188 12.39 4.49 8.93
CA ASN A 188 12.75 3.28 8.19
C ASN A 188 13.13 3.58 6.74
N LEU A 189 12.39 4.47 6.05
CA LEU A 189 12.70 4.86 4.67
C LEU A 189 14.06 5.52 4.49
N THR A 190 14.51 6.31 5.47
CA THR A 190 15.81 6.99 5.40
C THR A 190 17.02 6.07 5.61
N VAL A 191 16.80 4.90 6.21
CA VAL A 191 17.85 3.90 6.47
C VAL A 191 17.89 2.83 5.38
N LEU A 192 16.79 2.62 4.65
CA LEU A 192 16.64 1.68 3.55
C LEU A 192 17.52 2.05 2.34
#